data_AF-A0A3E0U0T2-F1
#
_entry.id   AF-A0A3E0U0T2-F1
#
_cell.length_a   1.000
_cell.length_b   1.000
_cell.length_c   1.000
_cell.angle_alpha   90.00
_cell.angle_beta   90.00
_cell.angle_gamma   90.00
#
_symmetry.space_group_name_H-M   'P 1'
#
loop_
_entity.id
_entity.type
_entity.pdbx_description
1 polymer ?
#
loop_
_entity_poly.entity_id
_entity_poly.type
_entity_poly.pdbx_seq_one_letter_code
_entity_poly.pdbx_strand_id
1 'polypeptide(L)'
;MLQMHDEHKELIADIQYLEYLINYDRERFRTSVQARLSNATQQHDKANIVVDEFALALGKISARLAIVEKTLNIETSVEQLVNRASDNVPNTFTEQFVDELKIPITDLGFHNNLGHLCHSTRGMPFHWLYQSQSVVSDLYIDRTKKLSLAITVEDYDNVNTLKDCKIEIDGVLVKHKVIMIEDQSRLVCQIPKSNAEGKTHFSMTTPSGEHVKIGLSDVYCVPKMSLLKFVSTKLRFSK
;
A
#
# COMPACT_ATOMS: atom_id res chain seq x y z
N MET A 1 -16.54 -22.73 -37.26
CA MET A 1 -17.69 -22.00 -36.67
C MET A 1 -17.83 -22.25 -35.16
N LEU A 2 -16.72 -22.54 -34.45
CA LEU A 2 -16.68 -22.86 -33.01
C LEU A 2 -15.89 -21.84 -32.17
N GLN A 3 -14.97 -21.06 -32.78
CA GLN A 3 -14.16 -20.06 -32.06
C GLN A 3 -14.94 -18.83 -31.58
N MET A 4 -15.94 -18.36 -32.35
CA MET A 4 -16.77 -17.20 -31.97
C MET A 4 -17.60 -17.43 -30.69
N HIS A 5 -17.81 -18.68 -30.28
CA HIS A 5 -18.68 -18.99 -29.15
C HIS A 5 -17.96 -18.99 -27.80
N ASP A 6 -16.65 -19.22 -27.80
CA ASP A 6 -15.82 -19.22 -26.59
C ASP A 6 -15.34 -17.80 -26.24
N GLU A 7 -14.93 -17.01 -27.23
CA GLU A 7 -14.62 -15.57 -27.05
C GLU A 7 -15.83 -14.78 -26.50
N HIS A 8 -17.05 -15.11 -26.98
CA HIS A 8 -18.27 -14.49 -26.47
C HIS A 8 -18.59 -14.91 -25.02
N LYS A 9 -18.24 -16.13 -24.60
CA LYS A 9 -18.46 -16.59 -23.22
C LYS A 9 -17.46 -15.97 -22.26
N GLU A 10 -16.22 -15.83 -22.69
CA GLU A 10 -15.16 -15.16 -21.95
C GLU A 10 -15.50 -13.68 -21.75
N LEU A 11 -15.93 -13.01 -22.82
CA LEU A 11 -16.40 -11.62 -22.74
C LEU A 11 -17.60 -11.46 -21.79
N ILE A 12 -18.54 -12.40 -21.77
CA ILE A 12 -19.68 -12.38 -20.83
C ILE A 12 -19.20 -12.58 -19.38
N ALA A 13 -18.25 -13.47 -19.13
CA ALA A 13 -17.68 -13.70 -17.81
C ALA A 13 -16.92 -12.47 -17.29
N ASP A 14 -16.17 -11.81 -18.18
CA ASP A 14 -15.46 -10.56 -17.87
C ASP A 14 -16.44 -9.42 -17.57
N ILE A 15 -17.52 -9.28 -18.35
CA ILE A 15 -18.57 -8.30 -18.07
C ILE A 15 -19.22 -8.57 -16.72
N GLN A 16 -19.57 -9.83 -16.42
CA GLN A 16 -20.16 -10.21 -15.12
C GLN A 16 -19.21 -9.96 -13.94
N TYR A 17 -17.91 -10.19 -14.14
CA TYR A 17 -16.88 -9.91 -13.14
C TYR A 17 -16.71 -8.40 -12.90
N LEU A 18 -16.69 -7.59 -13.97
CA LEU A 18 -16.63 -6.14 -13.87
C LEU A 18 -17.88 -5.57 -13.18
N GLU A 19 -19.07 -6.09 -13.52
CA GLU A 19 -20.31 -5.74 -12.83
C GLU A 19 -20.28 -6.12 -11.34
N TYR A 20 -19.73 -7.28 -11.01
CA TYR A 20 -19.50 -7.68 -9.62
C TYR A 20 -18.56 -6.72 -8.89
N LEU A 21 -17.42 -6.36 -9.50
CA LEU A 21 -16.47 -5.42 -8.92
C LEU A 21 -17.09 -4.04 -8.70
N ILE A 22 -17.88 -3.55 -9.65
CA ILE A 22 -18.61 -2.28 -9.53
C ILE A 22 -19.61 -2.34 -8.37
N ASN A 23 -20.38 -3.43 -8.28
CA ASN A 23 -21.36 -3.60 -7.20
C ASN A 23 -20.66 -3.76 -5.83
N TYR A 24 -19.54 -4.46 -5.78
CA TYR A 24 -18.72 -4.62 -4.57
C TYR A 24 -18.13 -3.28 -4.11
N ASP A 25 -17.52 -2.51 -5.02
CA ASP A 25 -16.98 -1.18 -4.71
C ASP A 25 -18.11 -0.23 -4.27
N ARG A 26 -19.31 -0.34 -4.86
CA ARG A 26 -20.49 0.44 -4.47
C ARG A 26 -20.97 0.11 -3.05
N GLU A 27 -21.12 -1.17 -2.72
CA GLU A 27 -21.54 -1.58 -1.38
C GLU A 27 -20.48 -1.25 -0.31
N ARG A 28 -19.19 -1.37 -0.66
CA ARG A 28 -18.08 -0.95 0.20
C ARG A 28 -18.10 0.56 0.46
N PHE A 29 -18.29 1.36 -0.59
CA PHE A 29 -18.43 2.82 -0.48
C PHE A 29 -19.61 3.19 0.41
N ARG A 30 -20.78 2.59 0.16
CA ARG A 30 -22.00 2.80 0.94
C ARG A 30 -21.79 2.46 2.41
N THR A 31 -21.19 1.30 2.71
CA THR A 31 -20.92 0.86 4.07
C THR A 31 -19.93 1.78 4.78
N SER A 32 -18.87 2.23 4.08
CA SER A 32 -17.88 3.18 4.61
C SER A 32 -18.53 4.53 4.98
N VAL A 33 -19.29 5.10 4.06
CA VAL A 33 -20.00 6.37 4.27
C VAL A 33 -21.01 6.22 5.41
N GLN A 34 -21.77 5.12 5.45
CA GLN A 34 -22.82 4.91 6.46
C GLN A 34 -22.23 4.73 7.86
N ALA A 35 -21.12 4.00 8.00
CA ALA A 35 -20.40 3.84 9.26
C ALA A 35 -19.75 5.16 9.76
N ARG A 36 -19.27 5.99 8.84
CA ARG A 36 -18.69 7.31 9.20
C ARG A 36 -19.77 8.33 9.54
N LEU A 37 -20.89 8.32 8.81
CA LEU A 37 -22.06 9.16 9.11
C LEU A 37 -22.72 8.80 10.45
N SER A 38 -22.73 7.52 10.85
CA SER A 38 -23.25 7.12 12.16
C SER A 38 -22.39 7.60 13.33
N ASN A 39 -21.11 7.86 13.09
CA ASN A 39 -20.16 8.33 14.10
C ASN A 39 -20.04 9.86 14.17
N ALA A 40 -20.62 10.59 13.21
CA ALA A 40 -20.61 12.05 13.19
C ALA A 40 -21.81 12.63 13.97
N THR A 41 -21.53 13.53 14.91
CA THR A 41 -22.54 14.13 15.80
C THR A 41 -23.09 15.45 15.27
N GLN A 42 -22.32 16.20 14.48
CA GLN A 42 -22.76 17.48 13.88
C GLN A 42 -23.10 17.34 12.39
N GLN A 43 -24.07 18.11 11.91
CA GLN A 43 -24.51 18.07 10.50
C GLN A 43 -23.41 18.52 9.52
N HIS A 44 -22.52 19.42 9.94
CA HIS A 44 -21.42 19.88 9.11
C HIS A 44 -20.37 18.77 8.87
N ASP A 45 -20.06 17.98 9.90
CA ASP A 45 -19.14 16.84 9.80
C ASP A 45 -19.69 15.75 8.87
N LYS A 46 -21.02 15.54 8.88
CA LYS A 46 -21.69 14.61 7.97
C LYS A 46 -21.56 15.02 6.51
N ALA A 47 -21.68 16.32 6.21
CA ALA A 47 -21.49 16.83 4.85
C ALA A 47 -20.04 16.66 4.38
N ASN A 48 -19.07 16.97 5.24
CA ASN A 48 -17.64 16.81 4.92
C ASN A 48 -17.27 15.35 4.68
N ILE A 49 -17.78 14.41 5.48
CA ILE A 49 -17.57 12.96 5.27
C ILE A 49 -18.08 12.51 3.89
N VAL A 50 -19.25 12.98 3.47
CA VAL A 50 -19.78 12.64 2.15
C VAL A 50 -18.91 13.23 1.04
N VAL A 51 -18.51 14.50 1.17
CA VAL A 51 -17.65 15.18 0.18
C VAL A 51 -16.28 14.50 0.07
N ASP A 52 -15.66 14.15 1.19
CA ASP A 52 -14.34 13.51 1.22
C ASP A 52 -14.37 12.11 0.61
N GLU A 53 -15.40 11.33 0.91
CA GLU A 53 -15.57 10.00 0.31
C GLU A 53 -15.86 10.11 -1.20
N PHE A 54 -16.69 11.06 -1.63
CA PHE A 54 -16.92 11.33 -3.05
C PHE A 54 -15.63 11.77 -3.76
N ALA A 55 -14.82 12.63 -3.16
CA ALA A 55 -13.53 13.05 -3.69
C ALA A 55 -12.57 11.87 -3.83
N LEU A 56 -12.55 10.97 -2.85
CA LEU A 56 -11.74 9.75 -2.87
C LEU A 56 -12.21 8.76 -3.95
N ALA A 57 -13.52 8.59 -4.13
CA ALA A 57 -14.08 7.78 -5.20
C ALA A 57 -13.74 8.35 -6.59
N LEU A 58 -13.89 9.66 -6.77
CA LEU A 58 -13.53 10.35 -8.02
C LEU A 58 -12.03 10.28 -8.30
N GLY A 59 -11.18 10.42 -7.28
CA GLY A 59 -9.73 10.27 -7.42
C GLY A 59 -9.33 8.86 -7.88
N LYS A 60 -9.97 7.82 -7.34
CA LYS A 60 -9.75 6.43 -7.77
C LYS A 60 -10.22 6.20 -9.21
N ILE A 61 -11.37 6.74 -9.59
CA ILE A 61 -11.88 6.65 -10.96
C ILE A 61 -10.96 7.38 -11.93
N SER A 62 -10.50 8.58 -11.58
CA SER A 62 -9.56 9.37 -12.39
C SER A 62 -8.23 8.64 -12.58
N ALA A 63 -7.69 8.01 -11.54
CA ALA A 63 -6.49 7.18 -11.64
C ALA A 63 -6.67 5.96 -12.55
N ARG A 64 -7.83 5.29 -12.46
CA ARG A 64 -8.18 4.17 -13.36
C ARG A 64 -8.33 4.64 -14.81
N LEU A 65 -8.98 5.78 -15.06
CA LEU A 65 -9.08 6.41 -16.38
C LEU A 65 -7.72 6.75 -16.97
N ALA A 66 -6.81 7.33 -16.19
CA ALA A 66 -5.46 7.65 -16.65
C ALA A 66 -4.66 6.40 -17.06
N ILE A 67 -4.86 5.27 -16.37
CA ILE A 67 -4.26 3.98 -16.74
C ILE A 67 -4.89 3.45 -18.04
N VAL A 68 -6.21 3.54 -18.19
CA VAL A 68 -6.93 3.12 -19.40
C VAL A 68 -6.53 3.97 -20.59
N GLU A 69 -6.49 5.31 -20.47
CA GLU A 69 -6.02 6.23 -21.52
C GLU A 69 -4.56 5.95 -21.91
N LYS A 70 -3.70 5.68 -20.92
CA LYS A 70 -2.31 5.29 -21.16
C LYS A 70 -2.20 3.93 -21.85
N THR A 71 -3.16 3.04 -21.65
CA THR A 71 -3.21 1.72 -22.32
C THR A 71 -3.77 1.82 -23.73
N LEU A 72 -4.77 2.70 -23.95
CA LEU A 72 -5.36 2.99 -25.27
C LEU A 72 -4.42 3.78 -26.19
N ASN A 73 -3.52 4.61 -25.63
CA ASN A 73 -2.49 5.34 -26.39
C ASN A 73 -1.28 4.49 -26.80
N ILE A 74 -1.23 3.21 -26.43
CA ILE A 74 -0.21 2.29 -26.91
C ILE A 74 -0.81 1.59 -28.14
N GLU A 75 -0.37 1.97 -29.34
CA GLU A 75 -0.67 1.29 -30.62
C GLU A 75 -0.04 -0.12 -30.69
N THR A 76 -0.28 -0.96 -29.68
CA THR A 76 -0.09 -2.41 -29.77
C THR A 76 -1.46 -3.04 -29.97
N SER A 77 -1.58 -3.81 -31.05
CA SER A 77 -2.79 -4.58 -31.38
C SER A 77 -3.37 -5.21 -30.11
N VAL A 78 -4.65 -4.90 -29.85
CA VAL A 78 -5.42 -5.36 -28.69
C VAL A 78 -5.36 -6.89 -28.55
N GLU A 79 -5.18 -7.62 -29.66
CA GLU A 79 -5.04 -9.07 -29.69
C GLU A 79 -3.74 -9.57 -29.03
N GLN A 80 -2.66 -8.79 -29.02
CA GLN A 80 -1.41 -9.17 -28.35
C GLN A 80 -1.44 -8.95 -26.83
N LEU A 81 -2.30 -8.03 -26.35
CA LEU A 81 -2.52 -7.78 -24.93
C LEU A 81 -3.50 -8.80 -24.33
N VAL A 82 -4.55 -9.16 -25.07
CA VAL A 82 -5.51 -10.19 -24.64
C VAL A 82 -4.86 -11.57 -24.56
N ASN A 83 -4.02 -11.94 -25.53
CA ASN A 83 -3.28 -13.21 -25.47
C ASN A 83 -2.21 -13.25 -24.37
N ARG A 84 -1.67 -12.10 -23.92
CA ARG A 84 -0.75 -12.04 -22.77
C ARG A 84 -1.46 -12.02 -21.41
N ALA A 85 -2.72 -11.56 -21.38
CA ALA A 85 -3.57 -11.58 -20.20
C ALA A 85 -4.20 -12.97 -19.99
N SER A 86 -4.55 -13.68 -21.07
CA SER A 86 -5.15 -15.01 -21.00
C SER A 86 -4.16 -16.13 -20.59
N ASP A 87 -2.86 -15.96 -20.84
CA ASP A 87 -1.82 -16.89 -20.38
C ASP A 87 -1.36 -16.64 -18.93
N ASN A 88 -1.88 -15.60 -18.27
CA ASN A 88 -1.53 -15.26 -16.89
C ASN A 88 -2.78 -15.00 -16.03
N VAL A 89 -3.84 -15.78 -16.22
CA VAL A 89 -4.85 -15.97 -15.17
C VAL A 89 -4.40 -17.16 -14.32
N PRO A 90 -3.75 -16.96 -13.15
CA PRO A 90 -3.68 -18.04 -12.19
C PRO A 90 -5.09 -18.22 -11.63
N ASN A 91 -5.83 -19.16 -12.22
CA ASN A 91 -6.96 -19.83 -11.59
C ASN A 91 -6.39 -20.72 -10.47
N THR A 92 -5.91 -20.06 -9.42
CA THR A 92 -5.52 -20.55 -8.10
C THR A 92 -4.91 -19.36 -7.38
N PHE A 93 -5.46 -18.97 -6.23
CA PHE A 93 -4.80 -18.06 -5.29
C PHE A 93 -3.52 -18.78 -4.79
N THR A 94 -2.46 -18.77 -5.60
CA THR A 94 -1.11 -19.04 -5.14
C THR A 94 -0.57 -17.71 -4.66
N GLU A 95 -0.27 -17.61 -3.37
CA GLU A 95 0.40 -16.44 -2.78
C GLU A 95 1.76 -16.25 -3.49
N GLN A 96 1.79 -15.46 -4.56
CA GLN A 96 3.03 -15.17 -5.28
C GLN A 96 3.89 -14.26 -4.42
N PHE A 97 4.99 -14.80 -3.91
CA PHE A 97 6.01 -14.05 -3.20
C PHE A 97 6.73 -13.11 -4.15
N VAL A 98 6.77 -11.82 -3.81
CA VAL A 98 7.40 -10.79 -4.64
C VAL A 98 8.79 -10.40 -4.13
N ASP A 99 9.64 -9.92 -5.04
CA ASP A 99 10.99 -9.43 -4.72
C ASP A 99 10.97 -8.03 -4.11
N GLU A 100 10.01 -7.21 -4.54
CA GLU A 100 9.80 -5.83 -4.09
C GLU A 100 8.35 -5.64 -3.69
N LEU A 101 8.12 -5.03 -2.53
CA LEU A 101 6.79 -4.76 -1.99
C LEU A 101 6.74 -3.33 -1.47
N LYS A 102 5.69 -2.59 -1.84
CA LYS A 102 5.33 -1.32 -1.21
C LYS A 102 4.01 -1.52 -0.48
N ILE A 103 3.96 -1.15 0.79
CA ILE A 103 2.73 -1.04 1.57
C ILE A 103 2.43 0.45 1.73
N PRO A 104 1.40 0.97 1.04
CA PRO A 104 0.95 2.34 1.22
C PRO A 104 0.50 2.58 2.66
N ILE A 105 0.77 3.78 3.19
CA ILE A 105 0.34 4.18 4.52
C ILE A 105 -1.18 4.12 4.70
N THR A 106 -1.95 4.28 3.62
CA THR A 106 -3.42 4.14 3.64
C THR A 106 -3.85 2.72 3.99
N ASP A 107 -3.15 1.71 3.44
CA ASP A 107 -3.47 0.30 3.65
C ASP A 107 -2.99 -0.14 5.03
N LEU A 108 -1.79 0.29 5.41
CA LEU A 108 -1.24 0.05 6.74
C LEU A 108 -2.13 0.68 7.83
N GLY A 109 -2.59 1.91 7.60
CA GLY A 109 -3.50 2.62 8.49
C GLY A 109 -4.84 1.93 8.66
N PHE A 110 -5.43 1.48 7.55
CA PHE A 110 -6.69 0.74 7.57
C PHE A 110 -6.58 -0.57 8.35
N HIS A 111 -5.55 -1.39 8.09
CA HIS A 111 -5.38 -2.69 8.76
C HIS A 111 -5.03 -2.58 10.24
N ASN A 112 -4.43 -1.47 10.66
CA ASN A 112 -4.06 -1.22 12.05
C ASN A 112 -5.04 -0.31 12.80
N ASN A 113 -6.18 0.04 12.17
CA ASN A 113 -7.17 0.97 12.71
C ASN A 113 -6.53 2.26 13.24
N LEU A 114 -5.58 2.80 12.47
CA LEU A 114 -4.93 4.06 12.82
C LEU A 114 -5.92 5.22 12.66
N GLY A 115 -5.64 6.31 13.37
CA GLY A 115 -6.48 7.51 13.34
C GLY A 115 -6.48 8.21 11.98
N HIS A 116 -6.80 9.50 11.96
CA HIS A 116 -6.88 10.26 10.70
C HIS A 116 -5.56 10.27 9.93
N LEU A 117 -5.65 10.23 8.60
CA LEU A 117 -4.51 10.42 7.71
C LEU A 117 -4.14 11.90 7.69
N CYS A 118 -2.89 12.21 8.02
CA CYS A 118 -2.33 13.54 8.00
C CYS A 118 -1.43 13.72 6.77
N HIS A 119 -1.06 14.98 6.48
CA HIS A 119 -0.13 15.32 5.42
C HIS A 119 0.99 16.17 5.99
N SER A 120 2.24 15.87 5.63
CA SER A 120 3.39 16.68 6.05
C SER A 120 3.39 18.03 5.33
N THR A 121 4.28 18.93 5.72
CA THR A 121 4.47 20.23 5.02
C THR A 121 4.85 20.06 3.54
N ARG A 122 5.29 18.86 3.15
CA ARG A 122 5.63 18.47 1.77
C ARG A 122 4.48 17.76 1.05
N GLY A 123 3.32 17.62 1.68
CA GLY A 123 2.16 16.91 1.12
C GLY A 123 2.26 15.38 1.17
N MET A 124 3.22 14.82 1.92
CA MET A 124 3.36 13.36 2.02
C MET A 124 2.37 12.82 3.06
N PRO A 125 1.60 11.76 2.73
CA PRO A 125 0.63 11.19 3.65
C PRO A 125 1.30 10.41 4.79
N PHE A 126 0.77 10.53 6.00
CA PHE A 126 1.27 9.81 7.16
C PHE A 126 0.19 9.61 8.24
N HIS A 127 0.36 8.62 9.12
CA HIS A 127 -0.44 8.45 10.34
C HIS A 127 0.41 8.69 11.59
N TRP A 128 -0.19 9.30 12.62
CA TRP A 128 0.46 9.45 13.91
C TRP A 128 0.44 8.14 14.69
N LEU A 129 1.62 7.70 15.11
CA LEU A 129 1.82 6.67 16.13
C LEU A 129 2.27 7.32 17.43
N TYR A 130 1.57 6.98 18.50
CA TYR A 130 1.84 7.46 19.86
C TYR A 130 2.62 6.41 20.66
N GLN A 131 3.01 6.75 21.89
CA GLN A 131 3.74 5.86 22.81
C GLN A 131 3.19 4.42 22.86
N SER A 132 4.11 3.46 22.81
CA SER A 132 3.81 2.01 22.91
C SER A 132 2.78 1.48 21.91
N GLN A 133 2.46 2.20 20.84
CA GLN A 133 1.60 1.71 19.76
C GLN A 133 2.41 0.83 18.80
N SER A 134 1.75 -0.24 18.34
CA SER A 134 2.31 -1.16 17.36
C SER A 134 1.54 -1.07 16.05
N VAL A 135 2.27 -1.10 14.95
CA VAL A 135 1.73 -1.42 13.63
C VAL A 135 2.21 -2.79 13.22
N VAL A 136 1.29 -3.57 12.67
CA VAL A 136 1.55 -4.91 12.15
C VAL A 136 1.13 -4.98 10.70
N SER A 137 1.87 -5.75 9.91
CA SER A 137 1.49 -6.07 8.56
C SER A 137 2.12 -7.39 8.17
N ASP A 138 1.55 -7.99 7.15
CA ASP A 138 2.06 -9.23 6.65
C ASP A 138 2.61 -9.05 5.23
N LEU A 139 3.82 -9.54 5.05
CA LEU A 139 4.63 -9.32 3.87
C LEU A 139 4.69 -10.62 3.05
N TYR A 140 4.18 -10.56 1.83
CA TYR A 140 4.25 -11.66 0.86
C TYR A 140 5.52 -11.54 0.02
N ILE A 141 6.68 -11.78 0.63
CA ILE A 141 8.00 -11.52 0.03
C ILE A 141 8.88 -12.77 -0.09
N ASP A 142 9.70 -12.85 -1.14
CA ASP A 142 10.66 -13.94 -1.33
C ASP A 142 11.91 -13.76 -0.46
N ARG A 143 11.96 -14.46 0.68
CA ARG A 143 13.06 -14.38 1.66
C ARG A 143 14.24 -15.29 1.37
N THR A 144 14.24 -16.03 0.25
CA THR A 144 15.46 -16.68 -0.23
C THR A 144 16.50 -15.63 -0.64
N LYS A 145 16.02 -14.45 -1.05
CA LYS A 145 16.83 -13.28 -1.43
C LYS A 145 17.18 -12.42 -0.22
N LYS A 146 18.25 -11.63 -0.36
CA LYS A 146 18.65 -10.64 0.67
C LYS A 146 17.77 -9.40 0.52
N LEU A 147 16.72 -9.32 1.33
CA LEU A 147 15.79 -8.19 1.36
C LEU A 147 16.08 -7.23 2.51
N SER A 148 15.67 -5.98 2.32
CA SER A 148 15.74 -4.92 3.32
C SER A 148 14.36 -4.28 3.46
N LEU A 149 13.98 -4.03 4.71
CA LEU A 149 12.78 -3.28 5.04
C LEU A 149 13.18 -1.82 5.25
N ALA A 150 12.40 -0.90 4.70
CA ALA A 150 12.54 0.53 4.89
C ALA A 150 11.18 1.14 5.25
N ILE A 151 11.12 1.77 6.41
CA ILE A 151 9.93 2.42 6.95
C ILE A 151 10.13 3.92 6.87
N THR A 152 9.27 4.61 6.14
CA THR A 152 9.38 6.07 5.97
C THR A 152 8.71 6.80 7.13
N VAL A 153 9.39 7.82 7.65
CA VAL A 153 8.89 8.68 8.73
C VAL A 153 8.92 10.13 8.26
N GLU A 154 7.76 10.77 8.31
CA GLU A 154 7.58 12.16 7.88
C GLU A 154 7.78 13.17 9.00
N ASP A 155 7.48 12.79 10.24
CA ASP A 155 7.56 13.68 11.40
C ASP A 155 7.89 12.90 12.68
N TYR A 156 8.61 13.51 13.60
CA TYR A 156 8.99 12.91 14.89
C TYR A 156 9.62 13.96 15.80
N ASP A 157 9.45 13.81 17.12
CA ASP A 157 9.93 14.81 18.08
C ASP A 157 11.46 14.80 18.25
N ASN A 158 12.08 13.61 18.23
CA ASN A 158 13.53 13.43 18.39
C ASN A 158 14.01 12.17 17.66
N VAL A 159 15.20 12.24 17.04
CA VAL A 159 15.86 11.10 16.40
C VAL A 159 16.05 9.91 17.36
N ASN A 160 16.21 10.16 18.66
CA ASN A 160 16.31 9.06 19.64
C ASN A 160 15.03 8.22 19.72
N THR A 161 13.85 8.85 19.58
CA THR A 161 12.56 8.14 19.50
C THR A 161 12.55 7.13 18.36
N LEU A 162 13.16 7.47 17.22
CA LEU A 162 13.32 6.58 16.07
C LEU A 162 14.29 5.42 16.32
N LYS A 163 15.37 5.67 17.07
CA LYS A 163 16.35 4.63 17.43
C LYS A 163 15.77 3.62 18.42
N ASP A 164 14.87 4.07 19.29
CA ASP A 164 14.27 3.24 20.33
C ASP A 164 13.02 2.48 19.87
N CYS A 165 12.57 2.69 18.63
CA CYS A 165 11.56 1.85 18.00
C CYS A 165 12.01 0.39 17.97
N LYS A 166 11.08 -0.52 18.21
CA LYS A 166 11.32 -1.96 18.08
C LYS A 166 10.71 -2.44 16.77
N ILE A 167 11.50 -3.10 15.93
CA ILE A 167 11.02 -3.73 14.70
C ILE A 167 11.21 -5.22 14.85
N GLU A 168 10.15 -6.00 14.63
CA GLU A 168 10.19 -7.44 14.69
C GLU A 168 9.77 -8.05 13.35
N ILE A 169 10.46 -9.12 12.97
CA ILE A 169 10.13 -9.94 11.80
C ILE A 169 9.90 -11.36 12.31
N ASP A 170 8.69 -11.89 12.10
CA ASP A 170 8.23 -13.18 12.64
C ASP A 170 8.44 -13.29 14.17
N GLY A 171 8.22 -12.19 14.89
CA GLY A 171 8.44 -12.10 16.34
C GLY A 171 9.92 -12.01 16.76
N VAL A 172 10.86 -11.95 15.82
CA VAL A 172 12.29 -11.76 16.10
C VAL A 172 12.64 -10.28 16.00
N LEU A 173 13.11 -9.69 17.10
CA LEU A 173 13.61 -8.32 17.13
C LEU A 173 14.81 -8.15 16.19
N VAL A 174 14.67 -7.26 15.21
CA VAL A 174 15.71 -6.93 14.24
C VAL A 174 16.31 -5.56 14.52
N LYS A 175 17.64 -5.47 14.41
CA LYS A 175 18.33 -4.17 14.52
C LYS A 175 18.07 -3.34 13.27
N HIS A 176 17.67 -2.10 13.47
CA HIS A 176 17.52 -1.11 12.40
C HIS A 176 18.52 0.04 12.54
N LYS A 177 18.64 0.82 11.47
CA LYS A 177 19.37 2.07 11.43
C LYS A 177 18.42 3.18 11.02
N VAL A 178 18.60 4.36 11.58
CA VAL A 178 17.95 5.58 11.09
C VAL A 178 18.84 6.17 10.01
N ILE A 179 18.31 6.37 8.81
CA ILE A 179 19.00 7.02 7.70
C ILE A 179 18.16 8.18 7.16
N MET A 180 18.82 9.22 6.67
CA MET A 180 18.19 10.33 5.98
C MET A 180 18.38 10.16 4.47
N ILE A 181 17.29 10.25 3.73
CA ILE A 181 17.27 10.15 2.26
C ILE A 181 16.32 11.21 1.75
N GLU A 182 16.81 12.14 0.91
CA GLU A 182 15.99 13.20 0.31
C GLU A 182 15.12 13.95 1.34
N ASP A 183 15.73 14.30 2.47
CA ASP A 183 15.08 14.96 3.62
C ASP A 183 13.99 14.13 4.32
N GLN A 184 13.84 12.84 4.02
CA GLN A 184 12.98 11.91 4.76
C GLN A 184 13.81 11.02 5.68
N SER A 185 13.35 10.86 6.92
CA SER A 185 13.92 9.86 7.84
C SER A 185 13.36 8.49 7.50
N ARG A 186 14.23 7.47 7.50
CA ARG A 186 13.83 6.08 7.29
C ARG A 186 14.45 5.17 8.34
N LEU A 187 13.64 4.27 8.86
CA LEU A 187 14.11 3.13 9.66
C LEU A 187 14.40 1.99 8.68
N VAL A 188 15.65 1.53 8.63
CA VAL A 188 16.06 0.48 7.70
C VAL A 188 16.68 -0.69 8.43
N CYS A 189 16.15 -1.88 8.18
CA CYS A 189 16.70 -3.14 8.70
C CYS A 189 16.81 -4.20 7.59
N GLN A 190 17.59 -5.23 7.87
CA GLN A 190 17.69 -6.39 7.00
C GLN A 190 16.63 -7.41 7.43
N ILE A 191 15.86 -7.91 6.48
CA ILE A 191 14.91 -8.99 6.73
C ILE A 191 15.72 -10.29 6.85
N PRO A 192 15.62 -11.04 7.98
CA PRO A 192 16.32 -12.31 8.12
C PRO A 192 15.92 -13.26 6.99
N LYS A 193 16.90 -13.89 6.36
CA LYS A 193 16.64 -14.91 5.35
C LYS A 193 15.85 -16.06 5.96
N SER A 194 14.87 -16.55 5.22
CA SER A 194 14.12 -17.74 5.56
C SER A 194 13.86 -18.52 4.29
N ASN A 195 14.00 -19.84 4.37
CA ASN A 195 13.61 -20.77 3.31
C ASN A 195 12.20 -21.33 3.57
N ALA A 196 11.54 -20.92 4.66
CA ALA A 196 10.16 -21.28 4.90
C ALA A 196 9.29 -20.54 3.88
N GLU A 197 8.58 -21.31 3.07
CA GLU A 197 7.48 -20.78 2.26
C GLU A 197 6.41 -20.29 3.23
N GLY A 198 6.09 -19.00 3.16
CA GLY A 198 5.12 -18.42 4.09
C GLY A 198 5.15 -16.91 4.15
N LYS A 199 4.00 -16.41 4.59
CA LYS A 199 3.74 -15.03 4.92
C LYS A 199 4.70 -14.55 6.02
N THR A 200 5.41 -13.44 5.78
CA THR A 200 6.36 -12.87 6.75
C THR A 200 5.68 -11.83 7.60
N HIS A 201 5.65 -12.03 8.92
CA HIS A 201 4.99 -11.10 9.81
C HIS A 201 5.93 -9.95 10.17
N PHE A 202 5.46 -8.72 9.98
CA PHE A 202 6.18 -7.50 10.36
C PHE A 202 5.43 -6.81 11.49
N SER A 203 6.16 -6.38 12.51
CA SER A 203 5.67 -5.43 13.50
C SER A 203 6.68 -4.30 13.73
N MET A 204 6.17 -3.11 13.99
CA MET A 204 6.94 -1.99 14.52
C MET A 204 6.21 -1.41 15.71
N THR A 205 6.91 -1.26 16.83
CA THR A 205 6.39 -0.69 18.07
C THR A 205 7.16 0.57 18.42
N THR A 206 6.45 1.65 18.69
CA THR A 206 7.04 2.90 19.19
C THR A 206 7.55 2.75 20.62
N PRO A 207 8.57 3.50 21.04
CA PRO A 207 9.08 3.40 22.41
C PRO A 207 8.03 3.84 23.43
N SER A 208 8.15 3.32 24.65
CA SER A 208 7.43 3.85 25.81
C SER A 208 8.06 5.17 26.24
N GLY A 209 7.25 6.18 26.54
CA GLY A 209 7.74 7.44 27.08
C GLY A 209 6.75 8.58 26.91
N GLU A 210 6.81 9.55 27.81
CA GLU A 210 6.01 10.76 27.70
C GLU A 210 6.35 11.50 26.40
N HIS A 211 5.31 12.00 25.73
CA HIS A 211 5.43 12.77 24.49
C HIS A 211 6.06 12.02 23.30
N VAL A 212 6.01 10.69 23.24
CA VAL A 212 6.44 9.95 22.03
C VAL A 212 5.39 10.10 20.92
N LYS A 213 5.80 10.69 19.80
CA LYS A 213 5.00 10.78 18.58
C LYS A 213 5.85 10.56 17.31
N ILE A 214 5.35 9.72 16.40
CA ILE A 214 6.00 9.43 15.12
C ILE A 214 4.95 9.49 13.99
N GLY A 215 5.22 10.29 12.96
CA GLY A 215 4.44 10.35 11.73
C GLY A 215 4.90 9.26 10.75
N LEU A 216 4.27 8.09 10.84
CA LEU A 216 4.58 6.93 10.01
C LEU A 216 3.99 7.08 8.60
N SER A 217 4.78 6.81 7.56
CA SER A 217 4.36 6.81 6.16
C SER A 217 4.56 5.42 5.53
N ASP A 218 4.84 5.36 4.24
CA ASP A 218 4.93 4.12 3.46
C ASP A 218 6.04 3.19 3.96
N VAL A 219 5.77 1.88 3.86
CA VAL A 219 6.72 0.81 4.16
C VAL A 219 7.12 0.11 2.87
N TYR A 220 8.41 -0.17 2.72
CA TYR A 220 8.99 -0.78 1.53
C TYR A 220 9.82 -2.00 1.91
N CYS A 221 9.68 -3.08 1.15
CA CYS A 221 10.61 -4.20 1.13
C CYS A 221 11.27 -4.25 -0.25
N VAL A 222 12.60 -4.18 -0.28
CA VAL A 222 13.35 -4.22 -1.55
C VAL A 222 14.66 -4.99 -1.39
N PRO A 223 15.22 -5.55 -2.48
CA PRO A 223 16.55 -6.13 -2.47
C PRO A 223 17.60 -5.17 -1.90
N LYS A 224 18.55 -5.71 -1.13
CA LYS A 224 19.59 -4.90 -0.46
C LYS A 224 20.36 -3.96 -1.41
N MET A 225 20.56 -4.37 -2.66
CA MET A 225 21.24 -3.54 -3.67
C MET A 225 20.34 -2.47 -4.29
N SER A 226 19.02 -2.66 -4.29
CA SER A 226 18.07 -1.71 -4.87
C SER A 226 17.67 -0.61 -3.89
N LEU A 227 17.92 -0.72 -2.58
CA LEU A 227 17.69 0.38 -1.65
C LEU A 227 18.35 1.70 -2.07
N LEU A 228 19.56 1.67 -2.63
CA LEU A 228 20.24 2.87 -3.17
C LEU A 228 19.76 3.26 -4.58
N LYS A 229 19.20 2.32 -5.36
CA LYS A 229 18.71 2.57 -6.73
C LYS A 229 17.24 3.03 -6.76
N PHE A 230 16.38 2.46 -5.92
CA PHE A 230 15.02 2.89 -5.65
C PHE A 230 14.99 4.34 -5.14
N VAL A 231 16.08 4.77 -4.49
CA VAL A 231 16.37 6.14 -4.08
C VAL A 231 16.67 7.09 -5.24
N SER A 232 17.12 6.60 -6.39
CA SER A 232 17.41 7.43 -7.57
C SER A 232 16.24 7.55 -8.55
N THR A 233 15.19 6.75 -8.38
CA THR A 233 14.04 6.71 -9.31
C THR A 233 12.93 7.64 -8.86
N LYS A 234 13.27 8.89 -8.50
CA LYS A 234 12.30 9.99 -8.62
C LYS A 234 12.14 10.29 -10.10
N LEU A 235 10.90 10.17 -10.58
CA LEU A 235 10.23 11.21 -11.35
C LEU A 235 11.14 11.89 -12.40
N ARG A 236 11.49 11.17 -13.46
CA ARG A 236 11.62 11.83 -14.77
C ARG A 236 10.21 12.19 -15.25
N PHE A 237 9.56 13.13 -14.57
CA PHE A 237 8.66 14.00 -15.30
C PHE A 237 9.58 14.94 -16.06
N SER A 238 9.67 14.67 -17.36
CA SER A 238 10.14 15.62 -18.35
C SER A 238 9.50 16.98 -18.06
N LYS A 239 10.33 18.02 -18.22
CA LYS A 239 9.92 19.41 -18.38
C LYS A 239 8.70 19.55 -19.28
#